data_AF-A0A9E3SC35-F1
#
_entry.id   AF-A0A9E3SC35-F1
#
_cell.length_a   1.000
_cell.length_b   1.000
_cell.length_c   1.000
_cell.angle_alpha   90.00
_cell.angle_beta   90.00
_cell.angle_gamma   90.00
#
_symmetry.space_group_name_H-M   'P 1'
#
loop_
_entity.id
_entity.type
_entity.pdbx_description
1 polymer ?
#
loop_
_entity_poly.entity_id
_entity_poly.type
_entity_poly.pdbx_seq_one_letter_code
_entity_poly.pdbx_strand_id
1 'polypeptide(L)'
;IAPAHLAIDLDRVDLVLKPGASYTLEVNRALQQENLSYFDKTPPALLIKKATDEGLQEQLETVDGLINTFVMDNFQALFRLKKYSLLDTLKTQLDELLGDNSLEYSRQYARYKYASIVLAVQRDGENKVINDVFKGQQVLYNNASYMTLFAEIFSDYLLGNRNLAMESLRETDIKTYPEWREYLRNDPLLREDNRLSELIVLACLKYLYRDSRFKANEVLAYLNYLKKNALYPEHQRIAENTIAAFQFLAPGTKAADFALKDQHGKTVKLNDFKETMLLLHFIDENCMTCSMSLHQLSEMKTELKDIQLVSLATAESFEKFKNLFATKKYEWPLLNLD
;
A
#
# COMPACT_ATOMS: atom_id res chain seq x y z
N ILE A 1 8.17 6.36 17.44
CA ILE A 1 8.80 5.71 16.27
C ILE A 1 7.69 5.44 15.27
N ALA A 2 7.86 5.77 14.00
CA ALA A 2 6.83 5.59 12.99
C ALA A 2 7.43 5.23 11.62
N PRO A 3 6.76 4.40 10.81
CA PRO A 3 7.15 4.19 9.43
C PRO A 3 6.97 5.48 8.63
N ALA A 4 7.83 5.66 7.66
CA ALA A 4 7.79 6.76 6.71
C ALA A 4 8.17 6.25 5.32
N HIS A 5 7.79 7.01 4.31
CA HIS A 5 8.14 6.74 2.93
C HIS A 5 8.80 7.97 2.33
N LEU A 6 9.92 7.77 1.65
CA LEU A 6 10.54 8.78 0.80
C LEU A 6 10.14 8.48 -0.64
N ALA A 7 9.32 9.35 -1.24
CA ALA A 7 8.97 9.27 -2.64
C ALA A 7 10.09 9.90 -3.49
N ILE A 8 10.56 9.17 -4.49
CA ILE A 8 11.61 9.61 -5.42
C ILE A 8 11.10 9.26 -6.82
N ASP A 9 10.55 10.28 -7.48
CA ASP A 9 9.68 10.16 -8.66
C ASP A 9 8.52 9.17 -8.42
N LEU A 10 8.49 8.07 -9.17
CA LEU A 10 7.47 7.02 -9.05
C LEU A 10 7.85 5.95 -8.02
N ASP A 11 9.10 5.93 -7.57
CA ASP A 11 9.57 4.96 -6.60
C ASP A 11 9.34 5.44 -5.17
N ARG A 12 9.27 4.48 -4.25
CA ARG A 12 9.18 4.75 -2.83
C ARG A 12 10.18 3.89 -2.10
N VAL A 13 10.85 4.49 -1.12
CA VAL A 13 11.68 3.73 -0.18
C VAL A 13 11.13 3.91 1.22
N ASP A 14 11.10 2.79 1.94
CA ASP A 14 10.55 2.71 3.28
C ASP A 14 11.65 2.93 4.32
N LEU A 15 11.32 3.65 5.38
CA LEU A 15 12.21 3.87 6.52
C LEU A 15 11.40 4.01 7.81
N VAL A 16 12.08 3.89 8.95
CA VAL A 16 11.46 4.00 10.27
C VAL A 16 12.07 5.16 11.03
N LEU A 17 11.27 6.18 11.33
CA LEU A 17 11.75 7.40 11.95
C LEU A 17 11.52 7.39 13.46
N LYS A 18 12.55 7.81 14.20
CA LYS A 18 12.48 8.10 15.63
C LYS A 18 12.24 9.60 15.84
N PRO A 19 11.23 9.99 16.62
CA PRO A 19 10.98 11.40 16.94
C PRO A 19 12.22 12.08 17.53
N GLY A 20 12.57 13.26 17.03
CA GLY A 20 13.73 14.05 17.49
C GLY A 20 15.08 13.60 16.92
N ALA A 21 15.15 12.50 16.17
CA ALA A 21 16.39 12.05 15.53
C ALA A 21 16.66 12.79 14.21
N SER A 22 17.94 12.96 13.88
CA SER A 22 18.42 13.48 12.59
C SER A 22 18.95 12.34 11.74
N TYR A 23 18.70 12.39 10.43
CA TYR A 23 19.09 11.36 9.47
C TYR A 23 19.84 11.99 8.28
N THR A 24 20.92 11.34 7.86
CA THR A 24 21.62 11.62 6.60
C THR A 24 21.46 10.42 5.69
N LEU A 25 20.75 10.62 4.58
CA LEU A 25 20.33 9.57 3.65
C LEU A 25 21.09 9.73 2.34
N GLU A 26 21.54 8.61 1.76
CA GLU A 26 22.02 8.53 0.39
C GLU A 26 21.08 7.62 -0.38
N VAL A 27 20.56 8.11 -1.51
CA VAL A 27 19.71 7.32 -2.38
C VAL A 27 20.50 7.01 -3.64
N ASN A 28 20.78 5.73 -3.85
CA ASN A 28 21.44 5.25 -5.03
C ASN A 28 20.41 4.81 -6.06
N ARG A 29 20.40 5.53 -7.18
CA ARG A 29 19.64 5.18 -8.38
C ARG A 29 20.56 4.53 -9.40
N ALA A 30 20.13 3.40 -9.94
CA ALA A 30 20.80 2.81 -11.08
C ALA A 30 20.51 3.66 -12.32
N LEU A 31 21.52 4.39 -12.80
CA LEU A 31 21.45 5.28 -13.97
C LEU A 31 21.13 4.56 -15.30
N GLN A 32 21.17 3.22 -15.34
CA GLN A 32 21.05 2.42 -16.58
C GLN A 32 19.68 1.76 -16.78
N GLN A 33 18.61 2.30 -16.18
CA GLN A 33 17.28 1.70 -16.26
C GLN A 33 16.27 2.45 -17.15
N GLU A 34 16.68 3.52 -17.82
CA GLU A 34 15.77 4.33 -18.65
C GLU A 34 15.10 3.49 -19.76
N ASN A 35 15.83 2.53 -20.37
CA ASN A 35 15.30 1.66 -21.42
C ASN A 35 14.65 0.35 -20.92
N LEU A 36 14.54 0.13 -19.61
CA LEU A 36 13.86 -1.04 -19.06
C LEU A 36 12.37 -0.77 -18.90
N SER A 37 11.56 -1.81 -19.11
CA SER A 37 10.16 -1.80 -18.71
C SER A 37 10.06 -1.37 -17.26
N TYR A 38 9.02 -0.61 -16.90
CA TYR A 38 8.78 -0.20 -15.51
C TYR A 38 8.84 -1.39 -14.53
N PHE A 39 8.39 -2.58 -14.96
CA PHE A 39 8.41 -3.80 -14.14
C PHE A 39 9.80 -4.41 -13.94
N ASP A 40 10.78 -4.04 -14.77
CA ASP A 40 12.16 -4.53 -14.71
C ASP A 40 13.10 -3.52 -14.02
N LYS A 41 12.59 -2.34 -13.66
CA LYS A 41 13.35 -1.32 -12.93
C LYS A 41 13.62 -1.81 -11.51
N THR A 42 14.88 -1.77 -11.09
CA THR A 42 15.26 -2.04 -9.71
C THR A 42 14.97 -0.80 -8.87
N PRO A 43 14.23 -0.92 -7.76
CA PRO A 43 13.92 0.22 -6.92
C PRO A 43 15.21 0.87 -6.38
N PRO A 44 15.17 2.19 -6.10
CA PRO A 44 16.32 2.90 -5.55
C PRO A 44 16.72 2.31 -4.19
N ALA A 45 18.03 2.15 -4.00
CA ALA A 45 18.57 1.71 -2.72
C ALA A 45 18.75 2.92 -1.79
N LEU A 46 18.13 2.87 -0.61
CA LEU A 46 18.33 3.86 0.45
C LEU A 46 19.43 3.37 1.40
N LEU A 47 20.43 4.21 1.62
CA LEU A 47 21.49 4.00 2.59
C LEU A 47 21.43 5.08 3.67
N ILE A 48 21.44 4.68 4.92
CA ILE A 48 21.48 5.59 6.06
C ILE A 48 22.94 5.80 6.46
N LYS A 49 23.52 6.94 6.06
CA LYS A 49 24.94 7.26 6.34
C LYS A 49 25.17 7.67 7.79
N LYS A 50 24.19 8.34 8.39
CA LYS A 50 24.24 8.79 9.78
C LYS A 50 22.83 8.92 10.34
N ALA A 51 22.63 8.46 11.57
CA ALA A 51 21.39 8.65 12.31
C ALA A 51 21.69 8.94 13.79
N THR A 52 20.87 9.78 14.43
CA THR A 52 20.90 9.99 15.89
C THR A 52 19.71 9.32 16.56
N ASP A 53 19.36 8.11 16.11
CA ASP A 53 18.14 7.39 16.47
C ASP A 53 18.37 6.31 17.54
N GLU A 54 19.52 6.38 18.23
CA GLU A 54 19.97 5.39 19.22
C GLU A 54 20.15 3.98 18.62
N GLY A 55 20.58 3.90 17.35
CA GLY A 55 20.87 2.63 16.68
C GLY A 55 19.63 1.87 16.23
N LEU A 56 18.47 2.56 16.12
CA LEU A 56 17.22 1.93 15.69
C LEU A 56 17.39 1.29 14.31
N GLN A 57 17.87 2.04 13.32
CA GLN A 57 17.99 1.54 11.96
C GLN A 57 18.97 0.38 11.84
N GLU A 58 20.13 0.49 12.48
CA GLU A 58 21.12 -0.59 12.55
C GLU A 58 20.52 -1.87 13.15
N GLN A 59 19.74 -1.76 14.23
CA GLN A 59 19.06 -2.92 14.83
C GLN A 59 18.03 -3.55 13.89
N LEU A 60 17.25 -2.74 13.15
CA LEU A 60 16.27 -3.25 12.19
C LEU A 60 16.94 -3.95 11.00
N GLU A 61 17.98 -3.33 10.43
CA GLU A 61 18.78 -3.90 9.33
C GLU A 61 19.46 -5.20 9.75
N THR A 62 20.01 -5.26 10.98
CA THR A 62 20.67 -6.47 11.47
C THR A 62 19.67 -7.61 11.71
N VAL A 63 18.46 -7.30 12.21
CA VAL A 63 17.36 -8.28 12.33
C VAL A 63 16.97 -8.82 10.96
N ASP A 64 16.76 -7.95 9.98
CA ASP A 64 16.38 -8.37 8.63
C ASP A 64 17.48 -9.17 7.95
N GLY A 65 18.75 -8.76 8.11
CA GLY A 65 19.91 -9.51 7.64
C GLY A 65 19.98 -10.92 8.23
N LEU A 66 19.88 -11.05 9.56
CA LEU A 66 19.89 -12.34 10.24
C LEU A 66 18.76 -13.26 9.74
N ILE A 67 17.52 -12.75 9.70
CA ILE A 67 16.36 -13.55 9.27
C ILE A 67 16.50 -13.99 7.82
N ASN A 68 16.86 -13.07 6.91
CA ASN A 68 16.97 -13.38 5.49
C ASN A 68 18.06 -14.41 5.23
N THR A 69 19.25 -14.24 5.81
CA THR A 69 20.34 -15.22 5.70
C THR A 69 19.92 -16.57 6.28
N PHE A 70 19.34 -16.59 7.49
CA PHE A 70 18.92 -17.83 8.14
C PHE A 70 17.89 -18.59 7.28
N VAL A 71 16.87 -17.89 6.79
CA VAL A 71 15.80 -18.47 5.95
C VAL A 71 16.37 -19.00 4.64
N MET A 72 17.29 -18.27 4.01
CA MET A 72 17.93 -18.69 2.76
C MET A 72 18.78 -19.95 2.96
N ASP A 73 19.64 -19.95 3.97
CA ASP A 73 20.55 -21.07 4.25
C ASP A 73 19.78 -22.34 4.67
N ASN A 74 18.62 -22.16 5.31
CA ASN A 74 17.80 -23.26 5.82
C ASN A 74 16.52 -23.51 5.01
N PHE A 75 16.39 -22.94 3.81
CA PHE A 75 15.13 -22.94 3.06
C PHE A 75 14.55 -24.35 2.86
N GLN A 76 15.38 -25.29 2.39
CA GLN A 76 14.95 -26.68 2.19
C GLN A 76 14.52 -27.34 3.51
N ALA A 77 15.26 -27.10 4.59
CA ALA A 77 15.00 -27.70 5.89
C ALA A 77 13.70 -27.17 6.52
N LEU A 78 13.46 -25.86 6.42
CA LEU A 78 12.27 -25.20 6.96
C LEU A 78 11.03 -25.53 6.12
N PHE A 79 11.03 -25.19 4.82
CA PHE A 79 9.82 -25.21 4.00
C PHE A 79 9.50 -26.58 3.40
N ARG A 80 10.50 -27.40 3.08
CA ARG A 80 10.28 -28.73 2.47
C ARG A 80 10.29 -29.84 3.51
N LEU A 81 11.30 -29.86 4.38
CA LEU A 81 11.49 -30.93 5.37
C LEU A 81 10.78 -30.66 6.70
N LYS A 82 10.23 -29.46 6.90
CA LYS A 82 9.47 -29.08 8.10
C LYS A 82 10.24 -29.31 9.40
N LYS A 83 11.55 -29.03 9.39
CA LYS A 83 12.41 -29.12 10.58
C LYS A 83 12.16 -27.91 11.50
N TYR A 84 11.07 -27.97 12.26
CA TYR A 84 10.64 -26.85 13.11
C TYR A 84 11.60 -26.49 14.24
N SER A 85 12.51 -27.38 14.65
CA SER A 85 13.55 -27.07 15.63
C SER A 85 14.47 -25.92 15.21
N LEU A 86 14.57 -25.64 13.90
CA LEU A 86 15.31 -24.48 13.38
C LEU A 86 14.62 -23.15 13.73
N LEU A 87 13.31 -23.15 14.03
CA LEU A 87 12.62 -21.97 14.53
C LEU A 87 13.06 -21.64 15.95
N ASP A 88 13.40 -22.64 16.77
CA ASP A 88 13.97 -22.40 18.10
C ASP A 88 15.38 -21.81 17.97
N THR A 89 16.19 -22.33 17.04
CA THR A 89 17.51 -21.74 16.72
C THR A 89 17.40 -20.29 16.29
N LEU A 90 16.50 -19.98 15.34
CA LEU A 90 16.31 -18.60 14.86
C LEU A 90 15.86 -17.68 16.00
N LYS A 91 14.95 -18.15 16.85
CA LYS A 91 14.48 -17.38 18.00
C LYS A 91 15.63 -17.06 18.96
N THR A 92 16.44 -18.06 19.33
CA THR A 92 17.61 -17.85 20.18
C THR A 92 18.60 -16.85 19.57
N GLN A 93 18.87 -16.95 18.26
CA GLN A 93 19.76 -16.01 17.58
C GLN A 93 19.21 -14.58 17.57
N LEU A 94 17.90 -14.40 17.42
CA LEU A 94 17.25 -13.08 17.51
C LEU A 94 17.30 -12.52 18.93
N ASP A 95 17.07 -13.36 19.94
CA ASP A 95 17.13 -12.96 21.34
C ASP A 95 18.57 -12.56 21.75
N GLU A 96 19.58 -13.31 21.30
CA GLU A 96 21.00 -12.98 21.49
C GLU A 96 21.40 -11.69 20.75
N LEU A 97 20.91 -11.49 19.54
CA LEU A 97 21.19 -10.30 18.74
C LEU A 97 20.64 -9.03 19.41
N LEU A 98 19.42 -9.09 19.95
CA LEU A 98 18.75 -7.90 20.47
C LEU A 98 19.04 -7.66 21.96
N GLY A 99 19.23 -8.69 22.77
CA GLY A 99 19.54 -8.53 24.19
C GLY A 99 18.62 -7.55 24.96
N ASP A 100 19.04 -7.16 26.15
CA ASP A 100 18.21 -6.32 27.04
C ASP A 100 18.26 -4.82 26.65
N ASN A 101 19.38 -4.37 26.08
CA ASN A 101 19.62 -2.96 25.76
C ASN A 101 19.02 -2.52 24.41
N SER A 102 18.47 -3.43 23.59
CA SER A 102 17.79 -3.05 22.37
C SER A 102 16.56 -2.18 22.62
N LEU A 103 16.19 -1.43 21.60
CA LEU A 103 14.95 -0.66 21.62
C LEU A 103 13.75 -1.62 21.63
N GLU A 104 12.72 -1.28 22.41
CA GLU A 104 11.50 -2.08 22.48
C GLU A 104 10.87 -2.26 21.09
N TYR A 105 10.91 -1.22 20.25
CA TYR A 105 10.44 -1.27 18.88
C TYR A 105 11.18 -2.35 18.06
N SER A 106 12.51 -2.48 18.21
CA SER A 106 13.31 -3.48 17.50
C SER A 106 12.97 -4.91 17.95
N ARG A 107 12.76 -5.12 19.26
CA ARG A 107 12.29 -6.41 19.80
C ARG A 107 10.90 -6.78 19.28
N GLN A 108 9.98 -5.82 19.29
CA GLN A 108 8.65 -6.03 18.69
C GLN A 108 8.79 -6.33 17.19
N TYR A 109 9.61 -5.57 16.48
CA TYR A 109 9.83 -5.78 15.04
C TYR A 109 10.29 -7.19 14.72
N ALA A 110 11.32 -7.68 15.43
CA ALA A 110 11.83 -9.04 15.32
C ALA A 110 10.80 -10.11 15.70
N ARG A 111 10.05 -9.90 16.79
CA ARG A 111 8.98 -10.83 17.23
C ARG A 111 7.96 -11.06 16.11
N TYR A 112 7.50 -10.01 15.44
CA TYR A 112 6.50 -10.14 14.38
C TYR A 112 7.10 -10.67 13.06
N LYS A 113 8.36 -10.34 12.73
CA LYS A 113 9.07 -10.98 11.61
C LYS A 113 9.26 -12.48 11.81
N TYR A 114 9.65 -12.89 13.02
CA TYR A 114 9.74 -14.30 13.40
C TYR A 114 8.38 -15.00 13.27
N ALA A 115 7.31 -14.36 13.75
CA ALA A 115 5.96 -14.89 13.64
C ALA A 115 5.50 -15.05 12.17
N SER A 116 5.93 -14.19 11.25
CA SER A 116 5.70 -14.39 9.80
C SER A 116 6.36 -15.67 9.28
N ILE A 117 7.55 -16.02 9.77
CA ILE A 117 8.21 -17.29 9.40
C ILE A 117 7.45 -18.49 9.99
N VAL A 118 6.98 -18.38 11.24
CA VAL A 118 6.14 -19.41 11.86
C VAL A 118 4.86 -19.62 11.05
N LEU A 119 4.18 -18.54 10.65
CA LEU A 119 2.99 -18.57 9.81
C LEU A 119 3.25 -19.36 8.51
N ALA A 120 4.36 -19.07 7.83
CA ALA A 120 4.66 -19.64 6.52
C ALA A 120 5.12 -21.11 6.57
N VAL A 121 5.76 -21.54 7.68
CA VAL A 121 6.42 -22.86 7.76
C VAL A 121 5.56 -23.90 8.48
N GLN A 122 4.82 -23.50 9.52
CA GLN A 122 4.08 -24.46 10.34
C GLN A 122 2.69 -24.77 9.77
N ARG A 123 2.28 -26.05 9.86
CA ARG A 123 0.96 -26.52 9.37
C ARG A 123 -0.23 -25.79 10.02
N ASP A 124 -0.12 -25.44 11.29
CA ASP A 124 -1.14 -24.70 12.05
C ASP A 124 -0.65 -23.28 12.40
N GLY A 125 0.19 -22.73 11.51
CA GLY A 125 0.89 -21.46 11.73
C GLY A 125 -0.07 -20.30 12.01
N GLU A 126 -1.19 -20.22 11.30
CA GLU A 126 -2.17 -19.14 11.48
C GLU A 126 -2.77 -19.13 12.90
N ASN A 127 -3.37 -20.24 13.34
CA ASN A 127 -3.94 -20.35 14.68
C ASN A 127 -2.89 -20.11 15.77
N LYS A 128 -1.68 -20.66 15.59
CA LYS A 128 -0.57 -20.46 16.53
C LYS A 128 -0.18 -18.98 16.62
N VAL A 129 0.04 -18.33 15.49
CA VAL A 129 0.45 -16.91 15.44
C VAL A 129 -0.64 -16.00 16.00
N ILE A 130 -1.90 -16.23 15.66
CA ILE A 130 -3.04 -15.49 16.23
C ILE A 130 -3.00 -15.58 17.76
N ASN A 131 -2.86 -16.78 18.32
CA ASN A 131 -2.85 -16.97 19.77
C ASN A 131 -1.57 -16.40 20.44
N ASP A 132 -0.41 -16.57 19.81
CA ASP A 132 0.89 -16.23 20.41
C ASP A 132 1.20 -14.72 20.36
N VAL A 133 0.74 -13.99 19.33
CA VAL A 133 1.15 -12.58 19.11
C VAL A 133 0.03 -11.57 18.86
N PHE A 134 -1.23 -12.01 18.68
CA PHE A 134 -2.37 -11.09 18.52
C PHE A 134 -3.38 -11.18 19.67
N LYS A 135 -3.76 -12.38 20.09
CA LYS A 135 -4.82 -12.60 21.09
C LYS A 135 -4.41 -11.98 22.44
N GLY A 136 -5.20 -11.01 22.90
CA GLY A 136 -4.96 -10.30 24.17
C GLY A 136 -3.69 -9.45 24.18
N GLN A 137 -3.07 -9.19 23.02
CA GLN A 137 -1.90 -8.34 22.89
C GLN A 137 -2.32 -6.94 22.45
N GLN A 138 -1.51 -5.93 22.81
CA GLN A 138 -1.76 -4.57 22.35
C GLN A 138 -1.54 -4.44 20.83
N VAL A 139 -2.43 -3.70 20.17
CA VAL A 139 -2.27 -3.32 18.76
C VAL A 139 -1.11 -2.35 18.58
N LEU A 140 -0.15 -2.70 17.72
CA LEU A 140 1.06 -1.91 17.44
C LEU A 140 0.96 -1.19 16.07
N TYR A 141 0.10 -0.17 15.98
CA TYR A 141 -0.19 0.55 14.72
C TYR A 141 1.04 1.08 13.97
N ASN A 142 2.08 1.48 14.70
CA ASN A 142 3.29 2.08 14.13
C ASN A 142 4.42 1.06 13.92
N ASN A 143 4.21 -0.22 14.21
CA ASN A 143 5.21 -1.25 13.96
C ASN A 143 4.96 -1.90 12.60
N ALA A 144 5.89 -1.73 11.67
CA ALA A 144 5.71 -2.19 10.29
C ALA A 144 5.54 -3.71 10.19
N SER A 145 6.33 -4.51 10.91
CA SER A 145 6.20 -5.97 10.83
C SER A 145 4.93 -6.49 11.52
N TYR A 146 4.46 -5.83 12.59
CA TYR A 146 3.12 -6.08 13.13
C TYR A 146 2.06 -5.88 12.04
N MET A 147 2.05 -4.70 11.40
CA MET A 147 0.98 -4.35 10.45
C MET A 147 1.05 -5.19 9.16
N THR A 148 2.25 -5.59 8.73
CA THR A 148 2.43 -6.54 7.62
C THR A 148 1.86 -7.91 7.97
N LEU A 149 2.24 -8.49 9.11
CA LEU A 149 1.71 -9.79 9.53
C LEU A 149 0.21 -9.75 9.79
N PHE A 150 -0.27 -8.64 10.38
CA PHE A 150 -1.68 -8.40 10.59
C PHE A 150 -2.46 -8.40 9.27
N ALA A 151 -1.96 -7.69 8.25
CA ALA A 151 -2.60 -7.66 6.94
C ALA A 151 -2.57 -9.05 6.28
N GLU A 152 -1.48 -9.81 6.41
CA GLU A 152 -1.38 -11.17 5.85
C GLU A 152 -2.45 -12.10 6.42
N ILE A 153 -2.73 -12.02 7.72
CA ILE A 153 -3.68 -12.92 8.39
C ILE A 153 -5.12 -12.42 8.30
N PHE A 154 -5.35 -11.11 8.43
CA PHE A 154 -6.68 -10.59 8.75
C PHE A 154 -7.39 -9.85 7.62
N SER A 155 -6.73 -9.66 6.46
CA SER A 155 -7.25 -8.89 5.34
C SER A 155 -8.57 -9.41 4.76
N ASP A 156 -8.75 -10.72 4.73
CA ASP A 156 -9.95 -11.40 4.24
C ASP A 156 -10.60 -12.28 5.33
N TYR A 157 -10.26 -12.03 6.59
CA TYR A 157 -10.69 -12.84 7.74
C TYR A 157 -12.20 -13.07 7.79
N LEU A 158 -13.00 -12.03 7.56
CA LEU A 158 -14.46 -12.15 7.58
C LEU A 158 -15.01 -13.02 6.44
N LEU A 159 -14.28 -13.15 5.33
CA LEU A 159 -14.69 -13.97 4.19
C LEU A 159 -14.30 -15.44 4.37
N GLY A 160 -13.18 -15.72 5.04
CA GLY A 160 -12.66 -17.07 5.28
C GLY A 160 -13.13 -17.72 6.58
N ASN A 161 -13.70 -16.96 7.50
CA ASN A 161 -14.02 -17.44 8.84
C ASN A 161 -15.33 -18.25 8.88
N ARG A 162 -15.22 -19.51 9.27
CA ARG A 162 -16.35 -20.45 9.37
C ARG A 162 -17.38 -20.11 10.45
N ASN A 163 -16.99 -19.36 11.47
CA ASN A 163 -17.90 -18.86 12.51
C ASN A 163 -18.76 -17.69 12.02
N LEU A 164 -18.43 -17.13 10.86
CA LEU A 164 -18.99 -15.91 10.30
C LEU A 164 -19.59 -16.26 8.93
N ALA A 165 -20.87 -16.65 8.93
CA ALA A 165 -21.57 -17.02 7.69
C ALA A 165 -21.61 -15.84 6.71
N MET A 166 -21.29 -16.12 5.44
CA MET A 166 -21.24 -15.12 4.37
C MET A 166 -22.62 -14.52 4.10
N GLU A 167 -23.68 -15.34 4.15
CA GLU A 167 -25.06 -14.90 3.98
C GLU A 167 -25.42 -13.87 5.05
N SER A 168 -25.13 -14.18 6.32
CA SER A 168 -25.33 -13.26 7.44
C SER A 168 -24.49 -11.99 7.29
N LEU A 169 -23.26 -12.08 6.77
CA LEU A 169 -22.41 -10.91 6.50
C LEU A 169 -23.05 -9.97 5.46
N ARG A 170 -23.77 -10.52 4.47
CA ARG A 170 -24.43 -9.75 3.40
C ARG A 170 -25.79 -9.20 3.83
N GLU A 171 -26.48 -9.89 4.73
CA GLU A 171 -27.80 -9.51 5.24
C GLU A 171 -27.71 -8.51 6.41
N THR A 172 -26.62 -8.55 7.18
CA THR A 172 -26.42 -7.59 8.28
C THR A 172 -26.33 -6.19 7.71
N ASP A 173 -27.14 -5.25 8.23
CA ASP A 173 -27.00 -3.85 7.85
C ASP A 173 -25.69 -3.33 8.46
N ILE A 174 -24.65 -3.32 7.62
CA ILE A 174 -23.31 -2.86 8.01
C ILE A 174 -23.38 -1.42 8.54
N LYS A 175 -24.42 -0.62 8.23
CA LYS A 175 -24.57 0.75 8.74
C LYS A 175 -24.80 0.81 10.25
N THR A 176 -25.33 -0.24 10.87
CA THR A 176 -25.70 -0.25 12.28
C THR A 176 -24.61 -0.96 13.08
N TYR A 177 -23.71 -0.18 13.70
CA TYR A 177 -22.60 -0.71 14.50
C TYR A 177 -23.01 -1.77 15.55
N PRO A 178 -24.13 -1.63 16.28
CA PRO A 178 -24.61 -2.68 17.18
C PRO A 178 -24.90 -4.04 16.51
N GLU A 179 -25.54 -4.05 15.34
CA GLU A 179 -25.90 -5.30 14.63
C GLU A 179 -24.65 -6.01 14.12
N TRP A 180 -23.74 -5.25 13.51
CA TRP A 180 -22.45 -5.77 13.08
C TRP A 180 -21.63 -6.27 14.26
N ARG A 181 -21.60 -5.55 15.39
CA ARG A 181 -20.91 -6.00 16.60
C ARG A 181 -21.45 -7.32 17.10
N GLU A 182 -22.77 -7.50 17.10
CA GLU A 182 -23.40 -8.76 17.52
C GLU A 182 -23.03 -9.93 16.58
N TYR A 183 -22.99 -9.69 15.26
CA TYR A 183 -22.51 -10.68 14.29
C TYR A 183 -21.08 -11.13 14.59
N LEU A 184 -20.16 -10.19 14.83
CA LEU A 184 -18.75 -10.49 15.12
C LEU A 184 -18.57 -11.29 16.41
N ARG A 185 -19.51 -11.23 17.35
CA ARG A 185 -19.42 -12.02 18.59
C ARG A 185 -19.49 -13.51 18.34
N ASN A 186 -19.97 -13.99 17.18
CA ASN A 186 -19.93 -15.42 16.89
C ASN A 186 -18.51 -15.97 16.75
N ASP A 187 -17.53 -15.09 16.52
CA ASP A 187 -16.13 -15.47 16.52
C ASP A 187 -15.46 -15.23 17.91
N PRO A 188 -14.75 -16.23 18.48
CA PRO A 188 -14.09 -16.08 19.78
C PRO A 188 -13.02 -14.98 19.83
N LEU A 189 -12.23 -14.80 18.77
CA LEU A 189 -11.19 -13.78 18.72
C LEU A 189 -11.82 -12.38 18.69
N LEU A 190 -12.84 -12.19 17.85
CA LEU A 190 -13.49 -10.89 17.67
C LEU A 190 -14.36 -10.47 18.86
N ARG A 191 -14.88 -11.45 19.62
CA ARG A 191 -15.67 -11.21 20.84
C ARG A 191 -14.83 -10.66 21.99
N GLU A 192 -13.59 -11.12 22.15
CA GLU A 192 -12.77 -10.86 23.33
C GLU A 192 -12.03 -9.51 23.28
N ASP A 193 -11.55 -9.10 22.10
CA ASP A 193 -10.75 -7.87 21.94
C ASP A 193 -11.45 -6.88 21.00
N ASN A 194 -12.07 -5.85 21.56
CA ASN A 194 -12.77 -4.82 20.79
C ASN A 194 -11.84 -4.05 19.85
N ARG A 195 -10.59 -3.79 20.26
CA ARG A 195 -9.65 -2.97 19.48
C ARG A 195 -9.12 -3.77 18.30
N LEU A 196 -8.64 -4.98 18.54
CA LEU A 196 -8.20 -5.87 17.47
C LEU A 196 -9.36 -6.20 16.53
N SER A 197 -10.55 -6.50 17.06
CA SER A 197 -11.75 -6.78 16.28
C SER A 197 -12.12 -5.64 15.33
N GLU A 198 -12.17 -4.40 15.82
CA GLU A 198 -12.50 -3.25 14.97
C GLU A 198 -11.43 -2.99 13.91
N LEU A 199 -10.14 -3.24 14.22
CA LEU A 199 -9.07 -3.16 13.24
C LEU A 199 -9.18 -4.25 12.15
N ILE A 200 -9.52 -5.49 12.52
CA ILE A 200 -9.77 -6.60 11.58
C ILE A 200 -10.91 -6.22 10.64
N VAL A 201 -11.98 -5.64 11.17
CA VAL A 201 -13.11 -5.17 10.35
C VAL A 201 -12.64 -4.09 9.37
N LEU A 202 -11.89 -3.08 9.83
CA LEU A 202 -11.33 -2.05 8.93
C LEU A 202 -10.49 -2.64 7.81
N ALA A 203 -9.66 -3.65 8.11
CA ALA A 203 -8.86 -4.36 7.11
C ALA A 203 -9.76 -5.09 6.09
N CYS A 204 -10.76 -5.83 6.56
CA CYS A 204 -11.69 -6.55 5.70
C CYS A 204 -12.52 -5.62 4.80
N LEU A 205 -13.00 -4.48 5.31
CA LEU A 205 -13.74 -3.50 4.49
C LEU A 205 -12.94 -3.04 3.27
N LYS A 206 -11.60 -3.01 3.38
CA LYS A 206 -10.72 -2.70 2.25
C LYS A 206 -10.96 -3.65 1.06
N TYR A 207 -11.13 -4.93 1.36
CA TYR A 207 -11.37 -6.00 0.39
C TYR A 207 -12.84 -6.02 -0.04
N LEU A 208 -13.78 -5.91 0.91
CA LEU A 208 -15.22 -5.92 0.63
C LEU A 208 -15.65 -4.81 -0.33
N TYR A 209 -15.02 -3.63 -0.27
CA TYR A 209 -15.31 -2.53 -1.20
C TYR A 209 -15.09 -2.89 -2.68
N ARG A 210 -14.10 -3.75 -2.96
CA ARG A 210 -13.72 -4.17 -4.32
C ARG A 210 -14.39 -5.47 -4.74
N ASP A 211 -15.07 -6.14 -3.82
CA ASP A 211 -15.73 -7.41 -4.07
C ASP A 211 -17.14 -7.20 -4.61
N SER A 212 -17.43 -7.75 -5.79
CA SER A 212 -18.71 -7.58 -6.47
C SER A 212 -19.91 -8.20 -5.73
N ARG A 213 -19.67 -9.04 -4.72
CA ARG A 213 -20.73 -9.62 -3.86
C ARG A 213 -21.28 -8.61 -2.86
N PHE A 214 -20.58 -7.50 -2.63
CA PHE A 214 -20.93 -6.43 -1.68
C PHE A 214 -21.18 -5.11 -2.42
N LYS A 215 -22.00 -4.23 -1.84
CA LYS A 215 -22.25 -2.91 -2.43
C LYS A 215 -21.22 -1.92 -1.90
N ALA A 216 -20.41 -1.35 -2.80
CA ALA A 216 -19.40 -0.34 -2.47
C ALA A 216 -19.95 0.84 -1.62
N ASN A 217 -21.17 1.29 -1.91
CA ASN A 217 -21.83 2.37 -1.15
C ASN A 217 -22.16 1.98 0.30
N GLU A 218 -22.46 0.71 0.58
CA GLU A 218 -22.72 0.23 1.94
C GLU A 218 -21.42 0.16 2.74
N VAL A 219 -20.33 -0.31 2.12
CA VAL A 219 -18.99 -0.30 2.71
C VAL A 219 -18.54 1.14 3.02
N LEU A 220 -18.74 2.08 2.08
CA LEU A 220 -18.44 3.50 2.31
C LEU A 220 -19.29 4.12 3.43
N ALA A 221 -20.57 3.77 3.51
CA ALA A 221 -21.44 4.26 4.59
C ALA A 221 -20.90 3.84 5.97
N TYR A 222 -20.43 2.60 6.08
CA TYR A 222 -19.85 2.11 7.33
C TYR A 222 -18.49 2.73 7.66
N LEU A 223 -17.60 2.88 6.67
CA LEU A 223 -16.35 3.61 6.88
C LEU A 223 -16.63 5.05 7.36
N ASN A 224 -17.64 5.72 6.80
CA ASN A 224 -18.05 7.06 7.25
C ASN A 224 -18.60 7.04 8.68
N TYR A 225 -19.29 5.97 9.09
CA TYR A 225 -19.72 5.78 10.46
C TYR A 225 -18.50 5.62 11.39
N LEU A 226 -17.55 4.73 11.07
CA LEU A 226 -16.34 4.50 11.88
C LEU A 226 -15.47 5.76 11.97
N LYS A 227 -15.32 6.50 10.87
CA LYS A 227 -14.64 7.80 10.85
C LYS A 227 -15.17 8.76 11.93
N LYS A 228 -16.48 8.72 12.24
CA LYS A 228 -17.13 9.63 13.20
C LYS A 228 -17.29 9.03 14.60
N ASN A 229 -17.50 7.72 14.71
CA ASN A 229 -18.02 7.08 15.91
C ASN A 229 -17.12 5.96 16.45
N ALA A 230 -16.05 5.59 15.77
CA ALA A 230 -15.13 4.56 16.29
C ALA A 230 -14.57 4.99 17.65
N LEU A 231 -14.47 4.04 18.57
CA LEU A 231 -14.00 4.28 19.94
C LEU A 231 -12.53 4.71 19.97
N TYR A 232 -11.74 4.22 19.02
CA TYR A 232 -10.30 4.43 18.96
C TYR A 232 -9.97 5.52 17.92
N PRO A 233 -9.26 6.60 18.29
CA PRO A 233 -8.88 7.66 17.36
C PRO A 233 -8.07 7.15 16.15
N GLU A 234 -7.25 6.13 16.33
CA GLU A 234 -6.50 5.51 15.24
C GLU A 234 -7.43 4.89 14.20
N HIS A 235 -8.54 4.29 14.64
CA HIS A 235 -9.53 3.67 13.74
C HIS A 235 -10.35 4.71 12.99
N GLN A 236 -10.68 5.84 13.63
CA GLN A 236 -11.29 6.98 12.94
C GLN A 236 -10.40 7.46 11.79
N ARG A 237 -9.10 7.60 12.05
CA ARG A 237 -8.11 8.02 11.05
C ARG A 237 -7.89 6.97 9.96
N ILE A 238 -7.85 5.68 10.30
CA ILE A 238 -7.75 4.60 9.32
C ILE A 238 -8.97 4.60 8.40
N ALA A 239 -10.18 4.75 8.96
CA ALA A 239 -11.40 4.83 8.18
C ALA A 239 -11.39 6.04 7.23
N GLU A 240 -10.99 7.21 7.72
CA GLU A 240 -10.83 8.42 6.89
C GLU A 240 -9.84 8.22 5.75
N ASN A 241 -8.65 7.67 6.04
CA ASN A 241 -7.64 7.40 5.03
C ASN A 241 -8.10 6.36 4.01
N THR A 242 -8.88 5.37 4.45
CA THR A 242 -9.43 4.32 3.57
C THR A 242 -10.47 4.90 2.62
N ILE A 243 -11.36 5.77 3.10
CA ILE A 243 -12.33 6.49 2.26
C ILE A 243 -11.58 7.33 1.21
N ALA A 244 -10.58 8.11 1.65
CA ALA A 244 -9.78 8.92 0.74
C ALA A 244 -9.10 8.07 -0.34
N ALA A 245 -8.51 6.94 0.05
CA ALA A 245 -7.86 6.01 -0.88
C ALA A 245 -8.84 5.36 -1.88
N PHE A 246 -10.08 5.10 -1.46
CA PHE A 246 -11.12 4.55 -2.34
C PHE A 246 -11.70 5.56 -3.32
N GLN A 247 -11.73 6.83 -2.94
CA GLN A 247 -12.31 7.90 -3.76
C GLN A 247 -11.28 8.60 -4.64
N PHE A 248 -9.99 8.45 -4.33
CA PHE A 248 -8.91 9.02 -5.12
C PHE A 248 -8.93 8.46 -6.56
N LEU A 249 -9.24 9.35 -7.52
CA LEU A 249 -9.37 9.05 -8.96
C LEU A 249 -10.38 7.94 -9.31
N ALA A 250 -11.34 7.66 -8.42
CA ALA A 250 -12.38 6.67 -8.68
C ALA A 250 -13.45 7.19 -9.67
N PRO A 251 -14.10 6.31 -10.46
CA PRO A 251 -15.20 6.71 -11.33
C PRO A 251 -16.29 7.47 -10.58
N GLY A 252 -16.75 8.59 -11.15
CA GLY A 252 -17.76 9.46 -10.55
C GLY A 252 -17.24 10.46 -9.53
N THR A 253 -15.95 10.45 -9.18
CA THR A 253 -15.33 11.53 -8.39
C THR A 253 -14.80 12.64 -9.29
N LYS A 254 -14.56 13.82 -8.70
CA LYS A 254 -14.03 14.97 -9.44
C LYS A 254 -12.58 14.69 -9.82
N ALA A 255 -12.24 14.87 -11.11
CA ALA A 255 -10.85 14.82 -11.56
C ALA A 255 -10.00 15.88 -10.83
N ALA A 256 -8.72 15.57 -10.62
CA ALA A 256 -7.77 16.50 -10.03
C ALA A 256 -7.61 17.74 -10.93
N ASP A 257 -7.68 18.92 -10.33
CA ASP A 257 -7.53 20.17 -11.07
C ASP A 257 -6.08 20.36 -11.55
N PHE A 258 -5.89 21.07 -12.66
CA PHE A 258 -4.57 21.37 -13.20
C PHE A 258 -4.55 22.72 -13.92
N ALA A 259 -3.35 23.31 -14.00
CA ALA A 259 -3.03 24.49 -14.79
C ALA A 259 -1.63 24.32 -15.37
N LEU A 260 -1.54 23.76 -16.58
CA LEU A 260 -0.28 23.35 -17.21
C LEU A 260 -0.03 24.17 -18.46
N LYS A 261 1.23 24.24 -18.91
CA LYS A 261 1.58 24.89 -20.18
C LYS A 261 1.46 23.90 -21.33
N ASP A 262 0.90 24.35 -22.45
CA ASP A 262 0.88 23.60 -23.70
C ASP A 262 2.18 23.77 -24.51
N GLN A 263 2.27 23.09 -25.66
CA GLN A 263 3.42 23.16 -26.57
C GLN A 263 3.69 24.57 -27.15
N HIS A 264 2.75 25.51 -27.00
CA HIS A 264 2.86 26.89 -27.44
C HIS A 264 3.09 27.86 -26.27
N GLY A 265 3.22 27.35 -25.04
CA GLY A 265 3.42 28.14 -23.82
C GLY A 265 2.13 28.75 -23.26
N LYS A 266 0.96 28.41 -23.80
CA LYS A 266 -0.34 28.85 -23.27
C LYS A 266 -0.71 27.98 -22.07
N THR A 267 -1.20 28.60 -21.00
CA THR A 267 -1.76 27.86 -19.87
C THR A 267 -3.12 27.27 -20.24
N VAL A 268 -3.26 25.97 -20.04
CA VAL A 268 -4.49 25.19 -20.19
C VAL A 268 -4.89 24.64 -18.83
N LYS A 269 -6.15 24.82 -18.46
CA LYS A 269 -6.73 24.39 -17.19
C LYS A 269 -7.79 23.32 -17.40
N LEU A 270 -8.03 22.48 -16.40
CA LEU A 270 -9.11 21.49 -16.47
C LEU A 270 -10.47 22.17 -16.74
N ASN A 271 -10.72 23.32 -16.11
CA ASN A 271 -11.96 24.06 -16.26
C ASN A 271 -12.16 24.67 -17.66
N ASP A 272 -11.12 24.69 -18.52
CA ASP A 272 -11.26 25.13 -19.93
C ASP A 272 -12.07 24.12 -20.77
N PHE A 273 -12.23 22.88 -20.28
CA PHE A 273 -12.97 21.79 -20.94
C PHE A 273 -14.36 21.55 -20.31
N LYS A 274 -14.86 22.50 -19.52
CA LYS A 274 -16.15 22.35 -18.83
C LYS A 274 -17.26 22.05 -19.85
N GLU A 275 -18.20 21.19 -19.46
CA GLU A 275 -19.37 20.79 -20.27
C GLU A 275 -19.05 19.97 -21.53
N THR A 276 -17.79 19.56 -21.72
CA THR A 276 -17.38 18.61 -22.76
C THR A 276 -16.87 17.32 -22.16
N MET A 277 -16.95 16.22 -22.90
CA MET A 277 -16.22 15.01 -22.53
C MET A 277 -14.73 15.23 -22.81
N LEU A 278 -13.89 15.02 -21.79
CA LEU A 278 -12.44 15.20 -21.90
C LEU A 278 -11.75 13.85 -21.75
N LEU A 279 -10.90 13.51 -22.72
CA LEU A 279 -9.97 12.38 -22.66
C LEU A 279 -8.58 12.91 -22.32
N LEU A 280 -8.10 12.56 -21.13
CA LEU A 280 -6.71 12.82 -20.71
C LEU A 280 -5.83 11.63 -21.10
N HIS A 281 -4.86 11.86 -21.96
CA HIS A 281 -3.93 10.86 -22.48
C HIS A 281 -2.52 11.10 -21.92
N PHE A 282 -2.14 10.33 -20.91
CA PHE A 282 -0.81 10.41 -20.29
C PHE A 282 0.21 9.64 -21.13
N ILE A 283 1.30 10.29 -21.51
CA ILE A 283 2.36 9.73 -22.35
C ILE A 283 3.73 9.96 -21.71
N ASP A 284 4.62 8.99 -21.91
CA ASP A 284 6.01 9.05 -21.48
C ASP A 284 6.89 8.48 -22.58
N GLU A 285 8.15 8.89 -22.66
CA GLU A 285 9.04 8.42 -23.71
C GLU A 285 9.43 6.95 -23.56
N ASN A 286 9.32 6.39 -22.36
CA ASN A 286 9.59 4.98 -22.06
C ASN A 286 8.36 4.09 -22.31
N CYS A 287 7.34 4.63 -22.99
CA CYS A 287 6.12 3.93 -23.33
C CYS A 287 6.15 3.50 -24.81
N MET A 288 6.51 2.24 -25.06
CA MET A 288 6.57 1.67 -26.41
C MET A 288 5.25 1.82 -27.19
N THR A 289 4.12 1.76 -26.49
CA THR A 289 2.78 1.85 -27.07
C THR A 289 2.26 3.28 -27.22
N CYS A 290 2.90 4.30 -26.63
CA CYS A 290 2.36 5.66 -26.62
C CYS A 290 2.40 6.31 -28.02
N SER A 291 3.39 5.96 -28.85
CA SER A 291 3.40 6.40 -30.25
C SER A 291 2.27 5.78 -31.08
N MET A 292 1.92 4.51 -30.81
CA MET A 292 0.81 3.81 -31.44
C MET A 292 -0.54 4.38 -31.00
N SER A 293 -0.71 4.66 -29.70
CA SER A 293 -1.95 5.25 -29.18
C SER A 293 -2.19 6.66 -29.73
N LEU A 294 -1.14 7.49 -29.84
CA LEU A 294 -1.24 8.81 -30.49
C LEU A 294 -1.71 8.69 -31.95
N HIS A 295 -1.19 7.71 -32.69
CA HIS A 295 -1.62 7.47 -34.06
C HIS A 295 -3.08 7.01 -34.13
N GLN A 296 -3.48 6.04 -33.31
CA GLN A 296 -4.86 5.54 -33.25
C GLN A 296 -5.85 6.65 -32.88
N LEU A 297 -5.52 7.48 -31.88
CA LEU A 297 -6.34 8.63 -31.51
C LEU A 297 -6.48 9.64 -32.65
N SER A 298 -5.44 9.81 -33.47
CA SER A 298 -5.52 10.67 -34.66
C SER A 298 -6.40 10.08 -35.77
N GLU A 299 -6.42 8.74 -35.93
CA GLU A 299 -7.28 8.06 -36.89
C GLU A 299 -8.75 8.10 -36.45
N MET A 300 -9.02 7.99 -35.16
CA MET A 300 -10.36 8.00 -34.56
C MET A 300 -10.96 9.40 -34.40
N LYS A 301 -10.38 10.43 -35.03
CA LYS A 301 -10.80 11.83 -34.88
C LYS A 301 -12.29 12.03 -35.23
N THR A 302 -12.81 11.28 -36.20
CA THR A 302 -14.21 11.34 -36.62
C THR A 302 -15.17 10.75 -35.59
N GLU A 303 -14.77 9.67 -34.94
CA GLU A 303 -15.51 8.97 -33.90
C GLU A 303 -15.47 9.72 -32.56
N LEU A 304 -14.37 10.44 -32.31
CA LEU A 304 -14.14 11.21 -31.09
C LEU A 304 -14.55 12.69 -31.20
N LYS A 305 -15.33 13.08 -32.21
CA LYS A 305 -15.70 14.49 -32.46
C LYS A 305 -16.36 15.22 -31.28
N ASP A 306 -17.06 14.49 -30.42
CA ASP A 306 -17.75 15.01 -29.23
C ASP A 306 -16.88 14.93 -27.96
N ILE A 307 -15.62 14.50 -28.10
CA ILE A 307 -14.63 14.32 -27.03
C ILE A 307 -13.43 15.24 -27.31
N GLN A 308 -13.12 16.11 -26.36
CA GLN A 308 -11.88 16.88 -26.35
C GLN A 308 -10.73 15.96 -25.93
N LEU A 309 -9.64 15.98 -26.68
CA LEU A 309 -8.44 15.21 -26.37
C LEU A 309 -7.37 16.14 -25.81
N VAL A 310 -6.65 15.70 -24.79
CA VAL A 310 -5.46 16.38 -24.25
C VAL A 310 -4.41 15.32 -23.95
N SER A 311 -3.21 15.51 -24.47
CA SER A 311 -2.06 14.67 -24.10
C SER A 311 -1.22 15.35 -23.04
N LEU A 312 -0.75 14.59 -22.05
CA LEU A 312 0.09 15.07 -20.96
C LEU A 312 1.39 14.28 -20.96
N ALA A 313 2.51 14.97 -21.16
CA ALA A 313 3.84 14.37 -21.12
C ALA A 313 4.58 14.81 -19.85
N THR A 314 5.43 13.91 -19.31
CA THR A 314 6.39 14.26 -18.25
C THR A 314 7.34 15.35 -18.75
N ALA A 315 7.87 16.17 -17.82
CA ALA A 315 8.86 17.22 -18.13
C ALA A 315 10.03 16.71 -18.98
N GLU A 316 10.52 15.50 -18.68
CA GLU A 316 11.61 14.84 -19.40
C GLU A 316 11.22 14.50 -20.85
N SER A 317 9.98 14.05 -21.06
CA SER A 317 9.48 13.59 -22.36
C SER A 317 8.91 14.71 -23.24
N PHE A 318 8.65 15.90 -22.67
CA PHE A 318 7.83 16.93 -23.31
C PHE A 318 8.39 17.42 -24.65
N GLU A 319 9.67 17.78 -24.72
CA GLU A 319 10.27 18.30 -25.95
C GLU A 319 10.29 17.26 -27.09
N LYS A 320 10.47 15.98 -26.75
CA LYS A 320 10.39 14.88 -27.72
C LYS A 320 8.98 14.75 -28.30
N PHE A 321 7.96 14.76 -27.45
CA PHE A 321 6.57 14.69 -27.91
C PHE A 321 6.13 15.96 -28.64
N LYS A 322 6.62 17.13 -28.24
CA LYS A 322 6.38 18.38 -28.97
C LYS A 322 6.89 18.31 -30.42
N ASN A 323 8.09 17.77 -30.62
CA ASN A 323 8.62 17.51 -31.96
C ASN A 323 7.78 16.49 -32.73
N LEU A 324 7.31 15.43 -32.07
CA LEU A 324 6.43 14.42 -32.68
C LEU A 324 5.09 15.03 -33.11
N PHE A 325 4.46 15.84 -32.26
CA PHE A 325 3.21 16.56 -32.54
C PHE A 325 3.36 17.49 -33.73
N ALA A 326 4.46 18.25 -33.80
CA ALA A 326 4.76 19.11 -34.95
C ALA A 326 4.95 18.31 -36.25
N THR A 327 5.65 17.18 -36.18
CA THR A 327 5.95 16.34 -37.35
C THR A 327 4.72 15.60 -37.88
N LYS A 328 3.93 15.01 -36.97
CA LYS A 328 2.73 14.24 -37.30
C LYS A 328 1.48 15.10 -37.42
N LYS A 329 1.59 16.40 -37.09
CA LYS A 329 0.51 17.39 -37.14
C LYS A 329 -0.70 16.99 -36.29
N TYR A 330 -0.44 16.49 -35.09
CA TYR A 330 -1.51 16.27 -34.11
C TYR A 330 -2.08 17.63 -33.67
N GLU A 331 -3.40 17.76 -33.68
CA GLU A 331 -4.08 19.05 -33.55
C GLU A 331 -4.54 19.39 -32.12
N TRP A 332 -4.46 18.43 -31.19
CA TRP A 332 -4.89 18.63 -29.82
C TRP A 332 -3.75 19.11 -28.91
N PRO A 333 -4.05 19.69 -27.72
CA PRO A 333 -3.03 20.18 -26.81
C PRO A 333 -2.13 19.06 -26.26
N LEU A 334 -0.82 19.34 -26.23
CA LEU A 334 0.19 18.59 -25.49
C LEU A 334 0.62 19.44 -24.29
N LEU A 335 0.36 18.97 -23.08
CA LEU A 335 0.65 19.66 -21.83
C LEU A 335 1.91 19.11 -21.17
N ASN A 336 2.69 20.00 -20.56
CA ASN A 336 3.85 19.64 -19.75
C ASN A 336 3.42 19.36 -18.31
N LEU A 337 3.65 18.14 -17.82
CA LEU A 337 3.59 17.79 -16.41
C LEU A 337 4.93 18.18 -15.77
N ASP A 338 4.99 19.41 -15.28
CA ASP A 338 6.11 19.95 -14.52
C ASP A 338 6.29 19.23 -13.16
#